data_AF-A0A923YUU8-F1
#
_entry.id   AF-A0A923YUU8-F1
#
_cell.length_a   1.000
_cell.length_b   1.000
_cell.length_c   1.000
_cell.angle_alpha   90.00
_cell.angle_beta   90.00
_cell.angle_gamma   90.00
#
_symmetry.space_group_name_H-M   'P 1'
#
loop_
_entity.id
_entity.type
_entity.pdbx_description
1 polymer ?
#
loop_
_entity_poly.entity_id
_entity_poly.type
_entity_poly.pdbx_seq_one_letter_code
_entity_poly.pdbx_strand_id
1 'polypeptide(L)'
;MAIPSLHIIDALRKTANQLQNGSRYEWGHMGSCNCGNLAQTITAFSRAEIQQRALQNPGDWSEQLVEYCPSSGLPMDFIIEKMIDFGFSKQDLRHLEWLSD
;
A
#
# COMPACT_ATOMS: atom_id res chain seq x y z
N MET A 1 11.37 -4.66 -11.90
CA MET A 1 10.73 -5.99 -11.94
C MET A 1 10.89 -6.63 -10.59
N ALA A 2 9.79 -6.93 -9.90
CA ALA A 2 9.82 -7.71 -8.66
C ALA A 2 10.47 -9.08 -8.90
N ILE A 3 11.30 -9.51 -7.94
CA ILE A 3 11.81 -10.89 -7.92
C ILE A 3 10.65 -11.76 -7.44
N PRO A 4 10.23 -12.80 -8.19
CA PRO A 4 9.11 -13.64 -7.79
C PRO A 4 9.36 -14.25 -6.40
N SER A 5 8.57 -13.81 -5.44
CA SER A 5 8.62 -14.21 -4.03
C SER A 5 7.27 -14.81 -3.65
N LEU A 6 7.29 -16.04 -3.13
CA LEU A 6 6.06 -16.73 -2.70
C LEU A 6 5.27 -15.88 -1.69
N HIS A 7 5.96 -15.17 -0.80
CA HIS A 7 5.31 -14.33 0.20
C HIS A 7 4.61 -13.10 -0.41
N ILE A 8 5.19 -12.50 -1.46
CA ILE A 8 4.56 -11.40 -2.24
C ILE A 8 3.29 -11.92 -2.93
N ILE A 9 3.38 -13.08 -3.59
CA ILE A 9 2.25 -13.70 -4.27
C ILE A 9 1.12 -14.00 -3.27
N ASP A 10 1.46 -14.52 -2.10
CA ASP A 10 0.48 -14.84 -1.05
C ASP A 10 -0.19 -13.59 -0.48
N ALA A 11 0.55 -12.50 -0.27
CA ALA A 11 -0.02 -11.22 0.14
C ALA A 11 -1.02 -10.70 -0.88
N LEU A 12 -0.64 -10.64 -2.16
CA LEU A 12 -1.51 -10.17 -3.24
C LEU A 12 -2.77 -11.04 -3.36
N ARG A 13 -2.63 -12.37 -3.30
CA ARG A 13 -3.77 -13.30 -3.33
C ARG A 13 -4.68 -13.12 -2.12
N LYS A 14 -4.11 -12.94 -0.93
CA LYS A 14 -4.89 -12.71 0.30
C LYS A 14 -5.65 -11.39 0.20
N THR A 15 -5.02 -10.32 -0.28
CA THR A 15 -5.67 -9.02 -0.51
C THR A 15 -6.82 -9.15 -1.51
N ALA A 16 -6.59 -9.81 -2.66
CA ALA A 16 -7.60 -10.02 -3.67
C ALA A 16 -8.80 -10.84 -3.13
N ASN A 17 -8.52 -11.91 -2.38
CA ASN A 17 -9.57 -12.71 -1.73
C ASN A 17 -10.37 -11.90 -0.72
N GLN A 18 -9.73 -11.04 0.10
CA GLN A 18 -10.43 -10.18 1.05
C GLN A 18 -11.35 -9.18 0.34
N LEU A 19 -10.87 -8.56 -0.74
CA LEU A 19 -11.68 -7.68 -1.60
C LEU A 19 -12.88 -8.42 -2.21
N GLN A 20 -12.67 -9.62 -2.74
CA GLN A 20 -13.73 -10.46 -3.29
C GLN A 20 -14.79 -10.84 -2.23
N ASN A 21 -14.37 -10.97 -0.96
CA ASN A 21 -15.25 -11.31 0.17
C ASN A 21 -15.81 -10.09 0.91
N GLY A 22 -15.70 -8.88 0.34
CA GLY A 22 -16.42 -7.70 0.82
C GLY A 22 -15.59 -6.71 1.64
N SER A 23 -14.25 -6.80 1.64
CA SER A 23 -13.42 -5.69 2.12
C SER A 23 -13.79 -4.41 1.36
N ARG A 24 -13.90 -3.30 2.10
CA ARG A 24 -14.28 -2.02 1.50
C ARG A 24 -13.22 -1.56 0.50
N TYR A 25 -13.67 -1.27 -0.71
CA TYR A 25 -12.87 -0.63 -1.74
C TYR A 25 -13.40 0.78 -2.03
N GLU A 26 -12.49 1.74 -2.13
CA GLU A 26 -12.82 3.12 -2.49
C GLU A 26 -11.60 3.81 -3.11
N TRP A 27 -11.73 4.20 -4.38
CA TRP A 27 -10.68 4.93 -5.09
C TRP A 27 -10.40 6.26 -4.40
N GLY A 28 -9.12 6.61 -4.26
CA GLY A 28 -8.68 7.85 -3.59
C GLY A 28 -8.79 7.83 -2.05
N HIS A 29 -9.42 6.83 -1.44
CA HIS A 29 -9.36 6.63 0.00
C HIS A 29 -8.10 5.83 0.34
N MET A 30 -7.09 6.47 0.94
CA MET A 30 -5.75 5.92 1.16
C MET A 30 -5.72 4.59 1.92
N GLY A 31 -6.69 4.36 2.82
CA GLY A 31 -6.84 3.09 3.52
C GLY A 31 -7.62 1.99 2.78
N SER A 32 -8.30 2.28 1.68
CA SER A 32 -9.21 1.34 0.98
C SER A 32 -9.11 1.38 -0.55
N CYS A 33 -8.11 2.04 -1.12
CA CYS A 33 -7.72 1.85 -2.51
C CYS A 33 -6.92 0.55 -2.68
N ASN A 34 -6.28 0.36 -3.84
CA ASN A 34 -5.50 -0.85 -4.15
C ASN A 34 -4.32 -1.02 -3.18
N CYS A 35 -3.45 -0.02 -3.06
CA CYS A 35 -2.34 -0.06 -2.11
C CYS A 35 -2.82 -0.04 -0.66
N GLY A 36 -3.92 0.66 -0.36
CA GLY A 36 -4.52 0.68 0.97
C GLY A 36 -4.98 -0.70 1.47
N ASN A 37 -5.63 -1.48 0.61
CA ASN A 37 -6.03 -2.86 0.95
C ASN A 37 -4.82 -3.79 1.09
N LEU A 38 -3.81 -3.64 0.23
CA LEU A 38 -2.57 -4.39 0.37
C LEU A 38 -1.85 -4.04 1.69
N ALA A 39 -1.78 -2.75 2.04
CA ALA A 39 -1.19 -2.29 3.29
C ALA A 39 -1.91 -2.87 4.52
N GLN A 40 -3.24 -2.94 4.52
CA GLN A 40 -4.00 -3.65 5.56
C GLN A 40 -3.69 -5.15 5.64
N THR A 41 -3.32 -5.77 4.51
CA THR A 41 -3.01 -7.20 4.46
C THR A 41 -1.61 -7.51 5.00
N ILE A 42 -0.65 -6.65 4.66
CA ILE A 42 0.78 -6.77 5.02
C ILE A 42 1.05 -6.29 6.43
N THR A 43 0.37 -5.21 6.85
CA THR A 43 0.57 -4.58 8.14
C THR A 43 -0.57 -4.91 9.10
N ALA A 44 -0.42 -4.55 10.36
CA ALA A 44 -1.51 -4.62 11.34
C ALA A 44 -2.40 -3.35 11.37
N PHE A 45 -2.16 -2.38 10.46
CA PHE A 45 -2.90 -1.13 10.46
C PHE A 45 -4.29 -1.32 9.84
N SER A 46 -5.28 -0.74 10.50
CA SER A 46 -6.64 -0.63 9.98
C SER A 46 -6.73 0.42 8.86
N ARG A 47 -7.80 0.33 8.06
CA ARG A 47 -8.19 1.36 7.07
C ARG A 47 -8.15 2.79 7.64
N ALA A 48 -8.62 2.98 8.87
CA ALA A 48 -8.69 4.30 9.51
C ALA A 48 -7.29 4.82 9.87
N GLU A 49 -6.43 3.96 10.40
CA GLU A 49 -5.05 4.33 10.73
C GLU A 49 -4.24 4.67 9.48
N ILE A 50 -4.40 3.91 8.40
CA ILE A 50 -3.73 4.19 7.12
C ILE A 50 -4.21 5.54 6.58
N GLN A 51 -5.53 5.78 6.55
CA GLN A 51 -6.09 7.06 6.10
C GLN A 51 -5.53 8.23 6.92
N GLN A 52 -5.53 8.12 8.25
CA GLN A 52 -5.07 9.19 9.12
C GLN A 52 -3.58 9.51 8.92
N ARG A 53 -2.75 8.49 8.70
CA ARG A 53 -1.31 8.64 8.45
C ARG A 53 -1.05 9.29 7.09
N ALA A 54 -1.82 8.93 6.08
CA ALA A 54 -1.68 9.45 4.72
C ALA A 54 -2.12 10.92 4.58
N LEU A 55 -3.10 11.37 5.36
CA LEU A 55 -3.62 12.75 5.32
C LEU A 55 -2.62 13.84 5.73
N GLN A 56 -1.44 13.47 6.26
CA GLN A 56 -0.37 14.43 6.57
C GLN A 56 0.35 14.94 5.32
N ASN A 57 0.19 14.26 4.19
CA ASN A 57 0.74 14.63 2.91
C ASN A 57 -0.38 14.70 1.85
N PRO A 58 -0.31 15.62 0.88
CA PRO A 58 -1.23 15.62 -0.23
C PRO A 58 -0.97 14.42 -1.15
N GLY A 59 -1.96 14.11 -1.97
CA GLY A 59 -1.81 13.15 -3.06
C GLY A 59 -2.20 11.72 -2.71
N ASP A 60 -2.24 10.90 -3.75
CA ASP A 60 -2.52 9.48 -3.66
C ASP A 60 -1.26 8.67 -3.31
N TRP A 61 -1.37 7.33 -3.32
CA TRP A 61 -0.22 6.47 -3.10
C TRP A 61 0.90 6.69 -4.09
N SER A 62 0.60 6.95 -5.36
CA SER A 62 1.64 7.14 -6.37
C SER A 62 2.44 8.40 -6.16
N GLU A 63 1.78 9.49 -5.78
CA GLU A 63 2.42 10.76 -5.45
C GLU A 63 3.24 10.62 -4.15
N GLN A 64 2.66 10.04 -3.10
CA GLN A 64 3.37 9.86 -1.83
C GLN A 64 4.57 8.89 -1.92
N LEU A 65 4.54 7.90 -2.83
CA LEU A 65 5.68 7.02 -3.11
C LEU A 65 6.86 7.74 -3.80
N VAL A 66 6.59 8.81 -4.56
CA VAL A 66 7.66 9.65 -5.14
C VAL A 66 8.39 10.38 -4.01
N GLU A 67 7.62 10.99 -3.11
CA GLU A 67 8.12 11.80 -1.99
C GLU A 67 8.66 10.97 -0.81
N TYR A 68 8.45 9.65 -0.81
CA TYR A 68 8.92 8.76 0.24
C TYR A 68 10.42 8.94 0.53
N CYS A 69 10.71 9.23 1.80
CA CYS A 69 12.07 9.37 2.32
C CYS A 69 12.20 8.61 3.66
N PRO A 70 13.05 7.58 3.76
CA PRO A 70 13.12 6.73 4.95
C PRO A 70 13.54 7.47 6.24
N SER A 71 14.18 8.64 6.12
CA SER A 71 14.62 9.46 7.25
C SER A 71 13.69 10.63 7.60
N SER A 72 12.55 10.78 6.91
CA SER A 72 11.63 11.92 7.12
C SER A 72 10.90 11.86 8.47
N GLY A 73 10.67 10.66 8.99
CA GLY A 73 9.82 10.41 10.15
C GLY A 73 8.32 10.62 9.90
N LEU A 74 7.88 10.75 8.64
CA LEU A 74 6.47 10.98 8.32
C LEU A 74 5.63 9.73 8.61
N PRO A 75 4.38 9.88 9.12
CA PRO A 75 3.56 8.74 9.51
C PRO A 75 3.26 7.72 8.39
N MET A 76 3.15 8.20 7.15
CA MET A 76 2.93 7.37 5.96
C MET A 76 4.21 6.62 5.54
N ASP A 77 5.37 7.24 5.71
CA ASP A 77 6.65 6.63 5.31
C ASP A 77 6.93 5.35 6.08
N PHE A 78 6.45 5.24 7.33
CA PHE A 78 6.50 3.97 8.07
C PHE A 78 5.67 2.85 7.42
N ILE A 79 4.52 3.16 6.80
CA ILE A 79 3.72 2.14 6.09
C ILE A 79 4.43 1.74 4.81
N ILE A 80 4.91 2.73 4.04
CA ILE A 80 5.64 2.50 2.80
C ILE A 80 6.89 1.66 3.06
N GLU A 81 7.66 1.98 4.10
CA GLU A 81 8.83 1.22 4.54
C GLU A 81 8.47 -0.24 4.85
N LYS A 82 7.38 -0.51 5.58
CA LYS A 82 6.93 -1.89 5.84
C LYS A 82 6.60 -2.66 4.56
N MET A 83 6.04 -2.01 3.55
CA MET A 83 5.74 -2.65 2.26
C MET A 83 7.02 -2.87 1.44
N ILE A 84 8.00 -1.97 1.53
CA ILE A 84 9.31 -2.13 0.90
C ILE A 84 10.10 -3.26 1.57
N ASP A 85 10.16 -3.29 2.90
CA ASP A 85 10.78 -4.36 3.69
C ASP A 85 10.15 -5.73 3.42
N PHE A 86 8.85 -5.75 3.12
CA PHE A 86 8.13 -6.96 2.71
C PHE A 86 8.59 -7.48 1.34
N GLY A 87 9.15 -6.62 0.50
CA GLY A 87 9.75 -6.97 -0.79
C GLY A 87 9.14 -6.26 -2.01
N PHE A 88 8.19 -5.32 -1.83
CA PHE A 88 7.68 -4.53 -2.93
C PHE A 88 8.63 -3.38 -3.28
N SER A 89 8.85 -3.10 -4.56
CA SER A 89 9.49 -1.85 -4.95
C SER A 89 8.47 -0.70 -4.99
N LYS A 90 8.93 0.55 -4.93
CA LYS A 90 8.07 1.72 -5.13
C LYS A 90 7.36 1.67 -6.48
N GLN A 91 8.01 1.12 -7.50
CA GLN A 91 7.44 0.96 -8.83
C GLN A 91 6.29 -0.06 -8.81
N ASP A 92 6.46 -1.22 -8.16
CA ASP A 92 5.39 -2.22 -8.04
C ASP A 92 4.16 -1.64 -7.34
N LEU A 93 4.36 -0.83 -6.29
CA LEU A 93 3.26 -0.16 -5.58
C LEU A 93 2.57 0.91 -6.43
N ARG A 94 3.30 1.68 -7.23
CA ARG A 94 2.70 2.64 -8.18
C ARG A 94 1.85 1.94 -9.25
N HIS A 95 2.37 0.86 -9.81
CA HIS A 95 1.65 0.02 -10.76
C HIS A 95 0.41 -0.60 -10.13
N LEU A 96 0.52 -1.09 -8.90
CA LEU A 96 -0.62 -1.62 -8.16
C LEU A 96 -1.70 -0.56 -7.90
N GLU A 97 -1.33 0.67 -7.51
CA GLU A 97 -2.32 1.71 -7.24
C GLU A 97 -3.16 2.01 -8.47
N TRP A 98 -2.53 2.09 -9.64
CA TRP A 98 -3.20 2.41 -10.90
C TRP A 98 -3.65 1.21 -11.72
N LEU A 99 -3.37 -0.02 -11.27
CA LEU A 99 -3.51 -1.26 -12.03
C LEU A 99 -2.90 -1.13 -13.44
N SER A 100 -1.69 -0.57 -13.49
CA SER A 100 -0.93 -0.33 -14.72
C SER A 100 0.30 -1.24 -14.82
N ASP A 101 0.83 -1.40 -16.03
CA ASP A 101 2.05 -2.17 -16.32
C ASP A 101 3.33 -1.31 -16.27
#